data_AF-A0A0M0BE26-F1
#
_entry.id   AF-A0A0M0BE26-F1
#
_cell.length_a   1.000
_cell.length_b   1.000
_cell.length_c   1.000
_cell.angle_alpha   90.00
_cell.angle_beta   90.00
_cell.angle_gamma   90.00
#
_symmetry.space_group_name_H-M   'P 1'
#
loop_
_entity.id
_entity.type
_entity.pdbx_description
1 polymer ?
#
loop_
_entity_poly.entity_id
_entity_poly.type
_entity_poly.pdbx_seq_one_letter_code
_entity_poly.pdbx_strand_id
1 'polypeptide(L)'
;MNIESVFIERLTLYELLPVIETWLLGSGYSVDTLANRIDAQKESSYVTVFLETFPTGCTLKVASNEPFFFENLKEHLSRKHLLSYRLPCPYCGRVIERSSQQCPFCGASLDTPST
;
A
#
# COMPACT_ATOMS: atom_id res chain seq x y z
N MET A 1 9.58 11.88 14.10
CA MET A 1 8.68 10.78 13.69
C MET A 1 8.00 11.24 12.43
N ASN A 2 8.20 10.53 11.32
CA ASN A 2 7.60 10.90 10.04
C ASN A 2 6.20 10.28 9.97
N ILE A 3 5.23 11.06 9.49
CA ILE A 3 3.87 10.60 9.27
C ILE A 3 3.60 10.64 7.77
N GLU A 4 3.26 9.49 7.21
CA GLU A 4 3.00 9.31 5.78
C GLU A 4 1.64 8.64 5.58
N SER A 5 1.03 8.80 4.40
CA SER A 5 -0.27 8.18 4.13
C SER A 5 -0.48 7.80 2.69
N VAL A 6 -1.30 6.77 2.47
CA VAL A 6 -1.73 6.29 1.14
C VAL A 6 -3.20 5.90 1.19
N PHE A 7 -3.94 6.23 0.14
CA PHE A 7 -5.30 5.74 -0.04
C PHE A 7 -5.29 4.48 -0.90
N ILE A 8 -6.02 3.46 -0.46
CA ILE A 8 -6.12 2.18 -1.14
C ILE A 8 -7.57 2.00 -1.57
N GLU A 9 -7.80 2.04 -2.89
CA GLU A 9 -9.14 1.92 -3.47
C GLU A 9 -9.71 0.51 -3.26
N ARG A 10 -11.03 0.43 -3.07
CA ARG A 10 -11.81 -0.83 -3.05
C ARG A 10 -11.40 -1.85 -1.99
N LEU A 11 -10.56 -1.47 -1.03
CA LEU A 11 -10.22 -2.31 0.11
C LEU A 11 -10.65 -1.63 1.41
N THR A 12 -11.16 -2.44 2.32
CA THR A 12 -11.63 -2.03 3.63
C THR A 12 -10.56 -2.25 4.69
N LEU A 13 -10.79 -1.69 5.89
CA LEU A 13 -10.01 -2.00 7.09
C LEU A 13 -9.79 -3.51 7.28
N TYR A 14 -10.86 -4.30 7.17
CA TYR A 14 -10.83 -5.73 7.46
C TYR A 14 -10.01 -6.55 6.47
N GLU A 15 -9.83 -6.03 5.25
CA GLU A 15 -9.00 -6.66 4.22
C GLU A 15 -7.53 -6.26 4.38
N LEU A 16 -7.26 -5.01 4.76
CA LEU A 16 -5.90 -4.48 4.87
C LEU A 16 -5.20 -4.82 6.17
N LEU A 17 -5.94 -4.84 7.29
CA LEU A 17 -5.38 -5.11 8.61
C LEU A 17 -4.60 -6.43 8.65
N PRO A 18 -5.16 -7.60 8.27
CA PRO A 18 -4.43 -8.86 8.33
C PRO A 18 -3.23 -8.90 7.39
N VAL A 19 -3.28 -8.19 6.25
CA VAL A 19 -2.15 -8.10 5.31
C VAL A 19 -0.98 -7.38 5.97
N ILE A 20 -1.23 -6.24 6.61
CA ILE A 20 -0.20 -5.42 7.22
C ILE A 20 0.35 -6.10 8.47
N GLU A 21 -0.51 -6.68 9.30
CA GLU A 21 -0.11 -7.45 10.48
C GLU A 21 0.80 -8.63 10.10
N THR A 22 0.40 -9.42 9.10
CA THR A 22 1.21 -10.55 8.62
C THR A 22 2.57 -10.08 8.07
N TRP A 23 2.59 -8.97 7.34
CA TRP A 23 3.84 -8.42 6.80
C TRP A 23 4.78 -7.91 7.90
N LEU A 24 4.25 -7.22 8.92
CA LEU A 24 5.01 -6.75 10.07
C LEU A 24 5.61 -7.91 10.87
N LEU A 25 4.80 -8.91 11.21
CA LEU A 25 5.24 -10.13 11.89
C LEU A 25 6.35 -10.83 11.09
N GLY A 26 6.17 -11.00 9.78
CA GLY A 26 7.17 -11.58 8.88
C GLY A 26 8.45 -10.74 8.75
N SER A 27 8.40 -9.45 9.07
CA SER A 27 9.54 -8.53 9.07
C SER A 27 10.26 -8.47 10.43
N GLY A 28 9.83 -9.29 11.40
CA GLY A 28 10.42 -9.40 12.73
C GLY A 28 9.90 -8.39 13.75
N TYR A 29 8.76 -7.76 13.48
CA TYR A 29 8.09 -6.92 14.46
C TYR A 29 7.26 -7.76 15.44
N SER A 30 7.25 -7.33 16.69
CA SER A 30 6.13 -7.62 17.60
C SER A 30 4.96 -6.70 17.26
N VAL A 31 3.74 -7.22 17.25
CA VAL A 31 2.54 -6.49 16.78
C VAL A 31 1.42 -6.58 17.81
N ASP A 32 0.79 -5.45 18.10
CA ASP A 32 -0.45 -5.33 18.86
C ASP A 32 -1.49 -4.58 18.01
N THR A 33 -2.69 -5.14 17.92
CA THR A 33 -3.78 -4.61 17.08
C THR A 33 -4.94 -4.21 17.98
N LEU A 34 -5.34 -2.93 17.91
CA LEU A 34 -6.51 -2.41 18.60
C LEU A 34 -7.46 -1.72 17.60
N ALA A 35 -8.55 -2.40 17.29
CA ALA A 35 -9.58 -1.94 16.34
C ALA A 35 -9.00 -1.57 14.96
N ASN A 36 -8.72 -0.29 14.72
CA ASN A 36 -8.21 0.24 13.47
C ASN A 36 -6.75 0.73 13.56
N ARG A 37 -6.05 0.39 14.65
CA ARG A 37 -4.66 0.74 14.90
C ARG A 37 -3.82 -0.54 15.04
N ILE A 38 -2.67 -0.54 14.41
CA ILE A 38 -1.61 -1.54 14.58
C ILE A 38 -0.40 -0.82 15.17
N ASP A 39 0.02 -1.22 16.35
CA ASP A 39 1.28 -0.79 16.95
C ASP A 39 2.30 -1.92 16.80
N ALA A 40 3.49 -1.59 16.32
CA ALA A 40 4.53 -2.57 16.05
C ALA A 40 5.90 -2.07 16.52
N GLN A 41 6.65 -2.97 17.17
CA GLN A 41 7.98 -2.69 17.69
C GLN A 41 9.00 -3.74 17.26
N LYS A 42 10.19 -3.28 16.88
CA LYS A 42 11.36 -4.09 16.54
C LYS A 42 12.61 -3.38 17.00
N GLU A 43 13.32 -3.95 17.98
CA GLU A 43 14.52 -3.33 18.58
C GLU A 43 14.22 -1.89 19.06
N SER A 44 14.83 -0.88 18.44
CA SER A 44 14.61 0.55 18.69
C SER A 44 13.61 1.21 17.72
N SER A 45 13.10 0.46 16.75
CA SER A 45 12.11 0.91 15.78
C SER A 45 10.69 0.75 16.31
N TYR A 46 9.87 1.76 16.08
CA TYR A 46 8.46 1.81 16.43
C TYR A 46 7.65 2.29 15.23
N VAL A 47 6.55 1.60 14.98
CA VAL A 47 5.61 1.88 13.90
C VAL A 47 4.20 1.89 14.49
N THR A 48 3.42 2.91 14.18
CA THR A 48 1.97 2.87 14.32
C THR A 48 1.32 3.03 12.95
N VAL A 49 0.43 2.11 12.61
CA VAL A 49 -0.41 2.16 11.42
C VAL A 49 -1.85 2.42 11.85
N PHE A 50 -2.47 3.47 11.33
CA PHE A 50 -3.89 3.74 11.47
C PHE A 50 -4.60 3.49 10.14
N LEU A 51 -5.71 2.78 10.21
CA LEU A 51 -6.57 2.49 9.08
C LEU A 51 -7.89 3.25 9.25
N GLU A 52 -8.36 3.88 8.18
CA GLU A 52 -9.61 4.65 8.18
C GLU A 52 -10.43 4.27 6.95
N THR A 53 -11.60 3.66 7.19
CA THR A 53 -12.48 3.17 6.11
C THR A 53 -13.36 4.28 5.56
N PHE A 54 -13.48 4.30 4.23
CA PHE A 54 -14.34 5.18 3.44
C PHE A 54 -15.21 4.33 2.49
N PRO A 55 -16.30 4.88 1.95
CA PRO A 55 -17.15 4.14 1.00
C PRO A 55 -16.42 3.60 -0.24
N THR A 56 -15.31 4.22 -0.64
CA THR A 56 -14.56 3.88 -1.86
C THR A 56 -13.22 3.19 -1.59
N GLY A 57 -12.85 2.95 -0.33
CA GLY A 57 -11.56 2.37 0.02
C GLY A 57 -11.13 2.67 1.46
N CYS A 58 -9.83 2.60 1.72
CA CYS A 58 -9.28 2.80 3.05
C CYS A 58 -8.02 3.67 2.99
N THR A 59 -7.92 4.64 3.90
CA THR A 59 -6.68 5.38 4.10
C THR A 59 -5.79 4.63 5.07
N LEU A 60 -4.52 4.50 4.72
CA LEU A 60 -3.46 4.02 5.58
C LEU A 60 -2.59 5.18 6.02
N LYS A 61 -2.52 5.46 7.32
CA LYS A 61 -1.64 6.47 7.92
C LYS A 61 -0.57 5.77 8.73
N VAL A 62 0.69 6.10 8.49
CA VAL A 62 1.83 5.41 9.09
C VAL A 62 2.69 6.43 9.80
N ALA A 63 2.92 6.22 11.09
CA ALA A 63 3.90 6.94 11.89
C ALA A 63 5.05 6.00 12.21
N SER A 64 6.27 6.33 11.77
CA SER A 64 7.44 5.49 12.01
C SER A 64 8.69 6.33 12.30
N ASN A 65 9.61 5.77 13.07
CA ASN A 65 10.98 6.25 13.20
C ASN A 65 11.98 5.46 12.34
N GLU A 66 11.56 4.37 11.69
CA GLU A 66 12.40 3.57 10.81
C GLU A 66 12.54 4.24 9.44
N PRO A 67 13.78 4.44 8.93
CA PRO A 67 14.01 4.94 7.58
C PRO A 67 13.38 4.03 6.52
N PHE A 68 12.77 4.62 5.50
CA PHE A 68 12.18 3.91 4.34
C PHE A 68 11.06 2.91 4.66
N PHE A 69 10.56 2.85 5.90
CA PHE A 69 9.48 1.93 6.27
C PHE A 69 8.26 2.08 5.37
N PHE A 70 7.82 3.31 5.11
CA PHE A 70 6.66 3.57 4.27
C PHE A 70 6.88 3.17 2.80
N GLU A 71 8.10 3.33 2.27
CA GLU A 71 8.45 2.85 0.93
C GLU A 71 8.41 1.33 0.84
N ASN A 72 8.98 0.63 1.83
CA ASN A 72 8.96 -0.82 1.90
C ASN A 72 7.53 -1.37 2.00
N LEU A 73 6.66 -0.70 2.78
CA LEU A 73 5.25 -1.02 2.87
C LEU A 73 4.55 -0.83 1.52
N LYS A 74 4.77 0.30 0.84
CA LYS A 74 4.19 0.55 -0.50
C LYS A 74 4.64 -0.51 -1.50
N GLU A 75 5.90 -0.91 -1.47
CA GLU A 75 6.41 -1.98 -2.32
C GLU A 75 5.69 -3.32 -2.01
N HIS A 76 5.55 -3.68 -0.73
CA HIS A 76 4.81 -4.89 -0.33
C HIS A 76 3.37 -4.88 -0.84
N LEU A 77 2.64 -3.78 -0.62
CA LEU A 77 1.26 -3.62 -1.06
C LEU A 77 1.14 -3.63 -2.59
N SER A 78 2.11 -3.08 -3.31
CA SER A 78 2.19 -3.13 -4.77
C SER A 78 2.39 -4.56 -5.28
N ARG A 79 3.31 -5.34 -4.66
CA ARG A 79 3.53 -6.75 -5.00
C ARG A 79 2.32 -7.63 -4.73
N LYS A 80 1.47 -7.22 -3.77
CA LYS A 80 0.16 -7.86 -3.49
C LYS A 80 -0.96 -7.36 -4.41
N HIS A 81 -0.66 -6.48 -5.37
CA HIS A 81 -1.62 -5.83 -6.27
C HIS A 81 -2.72 -5.04 -5.55
N LEU A 82 -2.43 -4.55 -4.33
CA LEU A 82 -3.38 -3.77 -3.52
C LEU A 82 -3.31 -2.27 -3.84
N LEU A 83 -2.16 -1.77 -4.32
CA LEU A 83 -2.04 -0.39 -4.76
C LEU A 83 -2.43 -0.24 -6.23
N SER A 84 -3.63 0.28 -6.45
CA SER A 84 -4.08 0.73 -7.77
C SER A 84 -3.47 2.09 -8.09
N TYR A 85 -2.26 2.10 -8.65
CA TYR A 85 -1.72 3.31 -9.26
C TYR A 85 -2.41 3.51 -10.60
N ARG A 86 -3.33 4.46 -10.71
CA ARG A 86 -3.96 4.79 -11.99
C ARG A 86 -3.11 5.79 -12.75
N LEU A 87 -2.77 5.50 -14.00
CA LEU A 87 -2.02 6.38 -14.88
C LEU A 87 -2.66 6.45 -16.27
N PRO A 88 -2.52 7.56 -17.01
CA PRO A 88 -2.98 7.62 -18.39
C PRO A 88 -2.15 6.68 -19.26
N CYS A 89 -2.81 5.87 -20.06
CA CYS A 89 -2.18 5.03 -21.08
C CYS A 89 -1.40 5.94 -22.05
N PRO A 90 -0.11 5.68 -22.31
CA PRO A 90 0.71 6.54 -23.17
C PRO A 90 0.25 6.54 -24.64
N TYR A 91 -0.54 5.56 -25.06
CA TYR A 91 -0.99 5.42 -26.45
C TYR A 91 -2.37 6.02 -26.72
N CYS A 92 -3.29 5.94 -25.76
CA CYS A 92 -4.67 6.39 -25.97
C CYS A 92 -5.16 7.42 -24.94
N GLY A 93 -4.34 7.76 -23.95
CA GLY A 93 -4.64 8.75 -22.91
C GLY A 93 -5.67 8.31 -21.86
N ARG A 94 -6.32 7.15 -22.01
CA ARG A 94 -7.29 6.66 -21.02
C ARG A 94 -6.60 6.17 -19.76
N VAL A 95 -7.23 6.41 -18.62
CA VAL A 95 -6.70 6.00 -17.32
C VAL A 95 -6.78 4.48 -17.17
N ILE A 96 -5.65 3.88 -16.86
CA ILE A 96 -5.44 2.44 -16.69
C ILE A 96 -4.71 2.18 -15.37
N GLU A 97 -4.74 0.95 -14.88
CA GLU A 97 -3.91 0.54 -13.75
C GLU A 97 -2.45 0.41 -14.21
N ARG A 98 -1.51 0.92 -13.42
CA ARG A 98 -0.06 0.87 -13.66
C ARG A 98 0.46 -0.56 -13.77
N SER A 99 -0.17 -1.49 -13.07
CA SER A 99 0.11 -2.92 -13.12
C SER A 99 -0.44 -3.61 -14.38
N SER A 100 -1.21 -2.90 -15.21
CA SER A 100 -1.69 -3.47 -16.47
C SER A 100 -0.51 -3.69 -17.42
N GLN A 101 -0.32 -4.93 -17.88
CA GLN A 101 0.62 -5.23 -18.97
C GLN A 101 0.05 -4.85 -20.34
N GLN A 102 -1.26 -4.61 -20.43
CA GLN A 102 -1.92 -4.22 -21.66
C GLN A 102 -3.06 -3.25 -21.36
N CYS A 103 -3.21 -2.21 -22.19
CA CYS A 103 -4.32 -1.28 -22.07
C CYS A 103 -5.64 -1.96 -22.50
N PRO A 104 -6.66 -2.06 -21.62
CA PRO A 104 -7.92 -2.71 -21.97
C PRO A 104 -8.76 -1.92 -22.98
N PHE A 105 -8.40 -0.66 -23.27
CA PHE A 105 -9.16 0.21 -24.18
C PHE A 105 -8.60 0.25 -25.60
N CYS A 106 -7.28 0.19 -25.76
CA CYS A 106 -6.63 0.25 -27.07
C CYS A 106 -5.83 -1.00 -27.43
N GLY A 107 -5.64 -1.93 -26.49
CA GLY A 107 -4.88 -3.16 -26.70
C GLY A 107 -3.36 -2.97 -26.72
N ALA A 108 -2.83 -1.77 -26.48
CA ALA A 108 -1.39 -1.53 -26.47
C ALA A 108 -0.71 -2.27 -25.32
N SER A 109 0.42 -2.92 -25.59
CA SER A 109 1.28 -3.50 -24.56
C SER A 109 1.97 -2.41 -23.76
N LEU A 110 2.06 -2.60 -22.45
CA LEU A 110 2.57 -1.67 -21.44
C LEU A 110 3.80 -2.22 -20.72
N ASP A 111 4.32 -3.38 -21.15
CA ASP A 111 5.59 -3.91 -20.65
C ASP A 111 6.74 -2.92 -20.96
N THR A 112 7.41 -2.52 -19.88
CA THR A 112 8.22 -1.29 -19.62
C THR A 112 9.54 -1.09 -20.41
N PRO A 113 10.27 0.05 -20.22
CA PRO A 113 11.27 0.07 -19.15
C PRO A 113 11.29 1.35 -18.28
N SER A 114 11.61 1.15 -17.00
CA SER A 114 12.31 2.11 -16.15
C SER A 114 13.54 2.66 -16.88
N THR A 115 13.56 3.98 -17.09
CA THR A 115 14.74 4.74 -17.52
C THR A 115 15.12 5.67 -16.38
#